data_AF-A0A3D4ZWY1-F1
#
_entry.id   AF-A0A3D4ZWY1-F1
#
_cell.length_a   1.000
_cell.length_b   1.000
_cell.length_c   1.000
_cell.angle_alpha   90.00
_cell.angle_beta   90.00
_cell.angle_gamma   90.00
#
_symmetry.space_group_name_H-M   'P 1'
#
loop_
_entity.id
_entity.type
_entity.pdbx_description
1 polymer ?
#
loop_
_entity_poly.entity_id
_entity_poly.type
_entity_poly.pdbx_seq_one_letter_code
_entity_poly.pdbx_strand_id
1 'polypeptide(L)'
;MIALGAAAVVLALASFTFTAIIAALVAALGHAGSWALVMGFLLLSVLVGGLVGVQFPLATEAIAIEPNRGPAAAMMYAADLAGAGCGALVAGAILVPLFGLDGCGLICGVLACTLACICIARAGRR
;
A
#
# COMPACT_ATOMS: atom_id res chain seq x y z
N MET A 1 18.80 5.06 2.19
CA MET A 1 18.38 3.96 3.11
C MET A 1 17.21 4.35 4.02
N ILE A 2 17.22 5.55 4.62
CA ILE A 2 16.07 6.11 5.36
C ILE A 2 14.79 6.14 4.48
N ALA A 3 14.93 6.46 3.20
CA ALA A 3 13.83 6.48 2.22
C ALA A 3 13.14 5.12 2.02
N LEU A 4 13.85 3.98 2.14
CA LEU A 4 13.28 2.65 1.94
C LEU A 4 12.43 2.21 3.14
N GLY A 5 12.90 2.52 4.35
CA GLY A 5 12.13 2.33 5.58
C GLY A 5 10.90 3.24 5.63
N ALA A 6 11.06 4.51 5.22
CA ALA A 6 9.95 5.45 5.12
C ALA A 6 8.89 5.01 4.09
N ALA A 7 9.30 4.53 2.90
CA ALA A 7 8.36 3.99 1.90
C ALA A 7 7.57 2.79 2.43
N ALA A 8 8.21 1.88 3.17
CA ALA A 8 7.54 0.73 3.76
C ALA A 8 6.57 1.12 4.90
N VAL A 9 6.91 2.13 5.70
CA VAL A 9 6.00 2.70 6.71
C VAL A 9 4.80 3.38 6.03
N VAL A 10 5.02 4.14 4.96
CA VAL A 10 3.94 4.76 4.17
C VAL A 10 3.02 3.69 3.59
N LEU A 11 3.55 2.57 3.10
CA LEU A 11 2.76 1.44 2.61
C LEU A 11 1.91 0.81 3.72
N ALA A 12 2.49 0.55 4.89
CA ALA A 12 1.76 0.00 6.04
C ALA A 12 0.64 0.96 6.49
N LEU A 13 0.94 2.25 6.61
CA LEU A 13 -0.05 3.28 6.93
C LEU A 13 -1.18 3.32 5.88
N ALA A 14 -0.85 3.27 4.60
CA ALA A 14 -1.83 3.25 3.52
C ALA A 14 -2.77 2.02 3.61
N SER A 15 -2.22 0.83 3.90
CA SER A 15 -3.02 -0.41 4.03
C SER A 15 -3.94 -0.41 5.25
N PHE A 16 -3.47 0.06 6.42
CA PHE A 16 -4.33 0.18 7.61
C PHE A 16 -5.37 1.29 7.46
N THR A 17 -5.00 2.41 6.86
CA THR A 17 -5.93 3.52 6.55
C THR A 17 -7.03 3.05 5.60
N PHE A 18 -6.66 2.31 4.54
CA PHE A 18 -7.62 1.70 3.62
C PHE A 18 -8.59 0.75 4.36
N THR A 19 -8.07 -0.15 5.20
CA THR A 19 -8.88 -1.13 5.94
C THR A 19 -9.84 -0.45 6.94
N ALA A 20 -9.33 0.49 7.74
CA ALA A 20 -10.13 1.22 8.72
C ALA A 20 -11.24 2.04 8.07
N ILE A 21 -10.96 2.68 6.93
CA ILE A 21 -11.96 3.47 6.25
C ILE A 21 -12.97 2.60 5.50
N ILE A 22 -12.57 1.47 4.88
CA ILE A 22 -13.55 0.52 4.30
C ILE A 22 -14.49 0.00 5.39
N ALA A 23 -13.99 -0.34 6.57
CA ALA A 23 -14.83 -0.74 7.70
C ALA A 23 -15.80 0.39 8.12
N ALA A 24 -15.33 1.64 8.18
CA ALA A 24 -16.17 2.80 8.47
C ALA A 24 -17.24 3.04 7.37
N LEU A 25 -16.89 2.82 6.11
CA LEU A 25 -17.77 2.99 4.94
C LEU A 25 -18.86 1.91 4.94
N VAL A 26 -18.50 0.66 5.25
CA VAL A 26 -19.45 -0.45 5.44
C VAL A 26 -20.37 -0.22 6.64
N ALA A 27 -19.85 0.29 7.75
CA ALA A 27 -20.69 0.66 8.91
C ALA A 27 -21.64 1.83 8.59
N ALA A 28 -21.17 2.80 7.80
CA ALA A 28 -21.97 3.92 7.32
C ALA A 28 -23.01 3.50 6.27
N LEU A 29 -22.76 2.44 5.49
CA LEU A 29 -23.70 1.87 4.51
C LEU A 29 -25.07 1.52 5.11
N GLY A 30 -25.11 1.20 6.41
CA GLY A 30 -26.37 0.91 7.12
C GLY A 30 -27.24 2.14 7.42
N HIS A 31 -26.68 3.35 7.33
CA HIS A 31 -27.33 4.58 7.81
C HIS A 31 -27.23 5.77 6.84
N ALA A 32 -26.37 5.68 5.81
CA ALA A 32 -26.06 6.78 4.90
C ALA A 32 -26.72 6.61 3.53
N GLY A 33 -27.14 7.72 2.92
CA GLY A 33 -27.66 7.72 1.55
C GLY A 33 -26.58 7.38 0.51
N SER A 34 -27.01 6.86 -0.64
CA SER A 34 -26.14 6.40 -1.74
C SER A 34 -25.09 7.43 -2.18
N TRP A 35 -25.41 8.72 -2.16
CA TRP A 35 -24.48 9.78 -2.54
C TRP A 35 -23.31 9.95 -1.56
N ALA A 36 -23.57 9.80 -0.25
CA ALA A 36 -22.53 9.90 0.76
C ALA A 36 -21.49 8.78 0.62
N LEU A 37 -21.94 7.59 0.20
CA LEU A 37 -21.08 6.44 -0.07
C LEU A 37 -20.16 6.68 -1.26
N VAL A 38 -20.69 7.23 -2.35
CA VAL A 38 -19.90 7.56 -3.55
C VAL A 38 -18.85 8.61 -3.22
N MET A 39 -19.23 9.68 -2.51
CA MET A 39 -18.28 10.73 -2.12
C MET A 39 -17.21 10.20 -1.15
N GLY A 40 -17.59 9.35 -0.20
CA GLY A 40 -16.65 8.70 0.71
C GLY A 40 -15.65 7.80 -0.02
N PHE A 41 -16.12 7.01 -0.99
CA PHE A 41 -15.26 6.15 -1.80
C PHE A 41 -14.29 6.96 -2.69
N LEU A 42 -14.74 8.06 -3.30
CA LEU A 42 -13.89 8.93 -4.12
C LEU A 42 -12.81 9.61 -3.27
N LEU A 43 -13.19 10.17 -2.13
CA LEU A 43 -12.22 10.79 -1.21
C LEU A 43 -11.17 9.77 -0.75
N LEU A 44 -11.61 8.55 -0.42
CA LEU A 44 -10.73 7.45 -0.07
C LEU A 44 -9.77 7.09 -1.21
N SER A 45 -10.28 6.99 -2.44
CA SER A 45 -9.46 6.69 -3.62
C SER A 45 -8.37 7.72 -3.82
N VAL A 46 -8.68 9.01 -3.62
CA VAL A 46 -7.70 10.10 -3.67
C VAL A 46 -6.67 10.00 -2.55
N LEU A 47 -7.11 9.76 -1.31
CA LEU A 47 -6.20 9.66 -0.15
C LEU A 47 -5.24 8.48 -0.27
N VAL A 48 -5.77 7.29 -0.56
CA VAL A 48 -4.97 6.07 -0.69
C VAL A 48 -4.08 6.16 -1.93
N GLY A 49 -4.62 6.60 -3.06
CA GLY A 49 -3.84 6.84 -4.28
C GLY A 49 -2.72 7.87 -4.07
N GLY A 50 -2.98 8.94 -3.32
CA GLY A 50 -1.98 9.94 -2.95
C GLY A 50 -0.88 9.36 -2.04
N LEU A 51 -1.26 8.63 -0.98
CA LEU A 51 -0.32 7.97 -0.07
C LEU A 51 0.59 6.97 -0.81
N VAL A 52 0.03 6.17 -1.71
CA VAL A 52 0.81 5.26 -2.57
C VAL A 52 1.68 6.07 -3.54
N GLY A 53 1.16 7.14 -4.14
CA GLY A 53 1.90 8.01 -5.06
C GLY A 53 3.15 8.64 -4.45
N VAL A 54 3.13 8.98 -3.15
CA VAL A 54 4.29 9.51 -2.42
C VAL A 54 5.46 8.51 -2.36
N GLN A 55 5.22 7.22 -2.54
CA GLN A 55 6.27 6.20 -2.52
C GLN A 55 7.24 6.32 -3.69
N PHE A 56 6.79 6.78 -4.86
CA PHE A 56 7.62 6.88 -6.06
C PHE A 56 8.73 7.96 -5.96
N PRO A 57 8.45 9.18 -5.48
CA PRO A 57 9.49 10.16 -5.17
C PRO A 57 10.52 9.64 -4.16
N LEU A 58 10.07 9.00 -3.06
CA LEU A 58 10.98 8.44 -2.05
C LEU A 58 11.88 7.34 -2.64
N ALA A 59 11.31 6.49 -3.49
CA ALA A 59 12.06 5.40 -4.12
C ALA A 59 13.07 5.94 -5.16
N THR A 60 12.72 7.02 -5.85
CA THR A 60 13.63 7.74 -6.76
C THR A 60 14.83 8.33 -6.01
N GLU A 61 14.60 8.93 -4.83
CA GLU A 61 15.68 9.42 -3.96
C GLU A 61 16.60 8.28 -3.50
N ALA A 62 16.03 7.11 -3.19
CA ALA A 62 16.81 5.93 -2.81
C ALA A 62 17.70 5.41 -3.96
N ILE A 63 17.24 5.49 -5.22
CA ILE A 63 18.02 5.10 -6.40
C ILE A 63 19.08 6.14 -6.76
N ALA A 64 18.87 7.42 -6.44
CA ALA A 64 19.79 8.49 -6.83
C ALA A 64 21.21 8.30 -6.28
N ILE A 65 21.37 7.60 -5.16
CA ILE A 65 22.66 7.29 -4.53
C ILE A 65 23.29 5.97 -5.02
N GLU A 66 22.58 5.18 -5.83
CA GLU A 66 23.06 3.88 -6.32
C GLU A 66 24.03 4.07 -7.51
N PRO A 67 25.22 3.44 -7.52
CA PRO A 67 26.17 3.54 -8.64
C PRO A 67 25.59 3.08 -9.99
N ASN A 68 24.68 2.09 -10.00
CA ASN A 68 24.03 1.56 -11.21
C ASN A 68 22.55 1.97 -11.29
N ARG A 69 22.29 3.29 -11.39
CA ARG A 69 20.94 3.88 -11.36
C ARG A 69 19.97 3.30 -12.38
N GLY A 70 20.40 3.09 -13.62
CA GLY A 70 19.53 2.60 -14.71
C GLY A 70 18.96 1.21 -14.41
N PRO A 71 19.81 0.20 -14.21
CA PRO A 71 19.36 -1.14 -13.80
C PRO A 71 18.57 -1.14 -12.48
N ALA A 72 18.97 -0.34 -11.49
CA ALA A 72 18.27 -0.26 -10.21
C ALA A 72 16.84 0.30 -10.36
N ALA A 73 16.65 1.37 -11.15
CA ALA A 73 15.34 1.93 -11.46
C ALA A 73 14.47 0.95 -12.23
N ALA A 74 15.04 0.25 -13.22
CA ALA A 74 14.32 -0.76 -13.99
C ALA A 74 13.85 -1.92 -13.11
N MET A 75 14.73 -2.44 -12.23
CA MET A 75 14.37 -3.50 -11.28
C MET A 75 13.30 -3.04 -10.28
N MET A 76 13.40 -1.81 -9.78
CA MET A 76 12.40 -1.25 -8.87
C MET A 76 11.02 -1.15 -9.54
N TYR A 77 10.95 -0.58 -10.74
CA TYR A 77 9.68 -0.48 -11.48
C TYR A 77 9.13 -1.85 -11.88
N ALA A 78 9.98 -2.79 -12.28
CA ALA A 78 9.56 -4.14 -12.58
C ALA A 78 8.97 -4.84 -11.33
N ALA A 79 9.60 -4.65 -10.16
CA ALA A 79 9.11 -5.18 -8.91
C ALA A 79 7.78 -4.55 -8.47
N ASP A 80 7.60 -3.25 -8.67
CA ASP A 80 6.34 -2.54 -8.40
C ASP A 80 5.19 -3.07 -9.28
N LEU A 81 5.41 -3.14 -10.60
CA LEU A 81 4.40 -3.64 -11.55
C LEU A 81 4.05 -5.11 -11.32
N ALA A 82 5.07 -5.96 -11.09
CA ALA A 82 4.86 -7.36 -10.79
C ALA A 82 4.11 -7.53 -9.45
N GLY A 83 4.49 -6.78 -8.43
CA GLY A 83 3.83 -6.78 -7.13
C GLY A 83 2.38 -6.32 -7.21
N ALA A 84 2.10 -5.22 -7.93
CA ALA A 84 0.76 -4.70 -8.15
C ALA A 84 -0.11 -5.70 -8.94
N GLY A 85 0.43 -6.28 -10.01
CA GLY A 85 -0.29 -7.27 -10.83
C GLY A 85 -0.60 -8.57 -10.07
N CYS A 86 0.42 -9.19 -9.46
CA CYS A 86 0.24 -10.41 -8.68
C CYS A 86 -0.62 -10.15 -7.43
N GLY A 87 -0.40 -9.02 -6.75
CA GLY A 87 -1.18 -8.61 -5.58
C GLY A 87 -2.65 -8.41 -5.90
N ALA A 88 -2.97 -7.73 -7.01
CA ALA A 88 -4.35 -7.56 -7.46
C ALA A 88 -5.02 -8.90 -7.80
N LEU A 89 -4.29 -9.81 -8.44
CA LEU A 89 -4.80 -11.14 -8.76
C LEU A 89 -5.10 -11.95 -7.49
N VAL A 90 -4.15 -12.02 -6.55
CA VAL A 90 -4.34 -12.76 -5.29
C VAL A 90 -5.42 -12.12 -4.42
N ALA A 91 -5.43 -10.78 -4.32
CA ALA A 91 -6.45 -10.07 -3.56
C ALA A 91 -7.84 -10.28 -4.16
N GLY A 92 -8.00 -10.02 -5.45
CA GLY A 92 -9.30 -10.08 -6.12
C GLY A 92 -9.84 -11.50 -6.34
N ALA A 93 -8.99 -12.47 -6.68
CA ALA A 93 -9.43 -13.82 -6.99
C ALA A 93 -9.50 -14.74 -5.76
N ILE A 94 -8.74 -14.44 -4.69
CA ILE A 94 -8.60 -15.35 -3.55
C ILE A 94 -8.97 -14.66 -2.24
N LEU A 95 -8.29 -13.58 -1.86
CA LEU A 95 -8.45 -13.02 -0.51
C LEU A 95 -9.83 -12.38 -0.30
N VAL A 96 -10.31 -11.57 -1.25
CA VAL A 96 -11.62 -10.92 -1.13
C VAL A 96 -12.78 -11.94 -1.14
N PRO A 97 -12.82 -12.95 -2.02
CA PRO A 97 -13.86 -13.99 -1.96
C PRO A 97 -13.85 -14.83 -0.67
N LEU A 98 -12.68 -15.10 -0.09
CA LEU A 98 -12.56 -15.96 1.09
C LEU A 98 -12.72 -15.21 2.42
N PHE A 99 -12.21 -13.98 2.49
CA PHE A 99 -12.09 -13.22 3.75
C PHE A 99 -12.84 -11.89 3.74
N GLY A 100 -13.54 -11.55 2.66
CA GLY A 100 -14.15 -10.24 2.49
C GLY A 100 -13.13 -9.12 2.29
N LEU A 101 -13.63 -7.90 2.13
CA LEU A 101 -12.79 -6.71 1.96
C LEU A 101 -12.04 -6.34 3.25
N ASP A 102 -12.67 -6.54 4.40
CA ASP A 102 -12.15 -6.30 5.74
C ASP A 102 -11.01 -7.27 6.09
N GLY A 103 -11.24 -8.58 5.91
CA GLY A 103 -10.20 -9.59 6.15
C GLY A 103 -9.03 -9.46 5.18
N CYS A 104 -9.30 -9.20 3.90
CA CYS A 104 -8.26 -8.91 2.92
C CYS A 104 -7.43 -7.68 3.32
N GLY A 105 -8.08 -6.59 3.76
CA GLY A 105 -7.40 -5.38 4.21
C GLY A 105 -6.48 -5.62 5.41
N LEU A 106 -6.96 -6.37 6.41
CA LEU A 106 -6.19 -6.71 7.61
C LEU A 106 -4.95 -7.55 7.27
N ILE A 107 -5.10 -8.57 6.42
CA ILE A 107 -3.97 -9.40 5.97
C ILE A 107 -2.93 -8.54 5.23
N CYS A 108 -3.36 -7.69 4.30
CA CYS A 108 -2.47 -6.77 3.58
C CYS A 108 -1.76 -5.80 4.54
N GLY A 109 -2.47 -5.26 5.54
CA GLY A 109 -1.87 -4.39 6.56
C GLY A 109 -0.79 -5.09 7.39
N VAL A 110 -1.05 -6.32 7.85
CA VAL A 110 -0.06 -7.13 8.59
C VAL A 110 1.17 -7.43 7.74
N LEU A 111 0.98 -7.80 6.47
CA LEU A 111 2.08 -8.04 5.53
C LEU A 111 2.93 -6.79 5.33
N ALA A 112 2.31 -5.64 5.10
CA ALA A 112 2.99 -4.36 4.92
C ALA A 112 3.78 -3.95 6.19
N CYS A 113 3.19 -4.13 7.38
CA CYS A 113 3.88 -3.88 8.64
C CYS A 113 5.09 -4.80 8.84
N THR A 114 4.95 -6.08 8.53
CA THR A 114 6.04 -7.06 8.64
C THR A 114 7.20 -6.68 7.70
N LEU A 115 6.89 -6.29 6.47
CA LEU A 115 7.88 -5.80 5.51
C LEU A 115 8.56 -4.52 6.00
N ALA A 116 7.81 -3.57 6.57
CA ALA A 116 8.37 -2.36 7.17
C ALA A 116 9.36 -2.68 8.29
N CYS A 117 9.01 -3.58 9.21
CA CYS A 117 9.90 -4.03 10.27
C CYS A 117 11.18 -4.66 9.71
N ILE A 118 11.07 -5.52 8.68
CA ILE A 118 12.24 -6.16 8.04
C ILE A 118 13.13 -5.10 7.37
N CYS A 119 12.55 -4.15 6.64
CA CYS A 119 13.30 -3.08 5.98
C CYS A 119 14.05 -2.20 6.99
N ILE A 120 13.39 -1.81 8.08
CA ILE A 120 14.02 -1.03 9.16
C ILE A 120 15.13 -1.84 9.85
N ALA A 121 14.89 -3.12 10.18
CA ALA A 121 15.87 -3.98 10.83
C ALA A 121 17.09 -4.31 9.94
N ARG A 122 16.95 -4.25 8.62
CA ARG A 122 18.06 -4.37 7.67
C ARG A 122 18.80 -3.05 7.48
N ALA A 123 18.11 -1.93 7.59
CA ALA A 123 18.73 -0.60 7.50
C ALA A 123 19.70 -0.32 8.66
N GLY A 124 19.46 -0.87 9.86
CA GLY A 124 20.35 -0.71 11.02
C GLY A 124 21.53 -1.70 11.10
N ARG A 125 21.66 -2.64 10.16
CA ARG A 125 22.71 -3.68 10.15
C ARG A 125 23.80 -3.47 9.09
N ARG A 126 23.74 -2.39 8.33
CA ARG A 126 24.75 -1.97 7.34
C ARG A 126 25.23 -0.57 7.69
#